data_AF-O34581-F1
#
_entry.id   AF-O34581-F1
#
_cell.length_a   1.000
_cell.length_b   1.000
_cell.length_c   1.000
_cell.angle_alpha   90.00
_cell.angle_beta   90.00
_cell.angle_gamma   90.00
#
_symmetry.space_group_name_H-M   'P 1'
#
loop_
_entity.id
_entity.type
_entity.pdbx_description
1 polymer ?
#
loop_
_entity_poly.entity_id
_entity_poly.type
_entity_poly.pdbx_seq_one_letter_code
_entity_poly.pdbx_strand_id
1 'polypeptide(L)'
;MDSKKHKIINGYYHKNCISCKSWLPATEENFYSVKKNKDGLHSYCKACVLKKAKESMLKNYDKQLERMRERNLLPGMKEAKKKYNSSLKKKKTQQIWQEKNKLKLKNYRLQRDAHKKHNITDVQWQKCKDYFNNKCSYCGLKIEDHKILFKGTYIQSDFHKEHVDHKGANDISNCIPACKSCNSSKHDFAFEEWYNSSNKNFSSERLLKIKEWLNRFKEERQDSEWRTKG
;
A
#
# COMPACT_ATOMS: atom_id res chain seq x y z
N MET A 1 -18.53 -32.73 39.29
CA MET A 1 -17.95 -32.02 38.12
C MET A 1 -19.04 -31.87 37.07
N ASP A 2 -19.09 -30.76 36.33
CA ASP A 2 -20.01 -30.64 35.19
C ASP A 2 -19.44 -31.48 34.04
N SER A 3 -19.94 -32.71 33.88
CA SER A 3 -19.48 -33.68 32.87
C SER A 3 -19.57 -33.15 31.44
N LYS A 4 -20.32 -32.06 31.23
CA LYS A 4 -20.44 -31.37 29.94
C LYS A 4 -19.24 -30.47 29.62
N LYS A 5 -18.44 -30.07 30.62
CA LYS A 5 -17.33 -29.10 30.45
C LYS A 5 -15.95 -29.70 30.70
N HIS A 6 -15.87 -30.73 31.53
CA HIS A 6 -14.60 -31.31 31.98
C HIS A 6 -14.63 -32.84 31.95
N LYS A 7 -13.50 -33.45 31.59
CA LYS A 7 -13.29 -34.89 31.67
C LYS A 7 -11.80 -35.23 31.83
N ILE A 8 -11.51 -36.44 32.30
CA ILE A 8 -10.15 -36.97 32.34
C ILE A 8 -9.93 -37.80 31.08
N ILE A 9 -8.84 -37.53 30.33
CA ILE A 9 -8.42 -38.33 29.17
C ILE A 9 -6.98 -38.75 29.44
N ASN A 10 -6.70 -40.06 29.42
CA ASN A 10 -5.37 -40.61 29.66
C ASN A 10 -4.71 -40.07 30.96
N GLY A 11 -5.49 -39.90 32.03
CA GLY A 11 -5.01 -39.36 33.31
C GLY A 11 -4.93 -37.82 33.39
N TYR A 12 -5.13 -37.09 32.29
CA TYR A 12 -5.02 -35.63 32.26
C TYR A 12 -6.38 -34.92 32.27
N TYR A 13 -6.47 -33.82 33.01
CA TYR A 13 -7.67 -32.98 33.06
C TYR A 13 -7.86 -32.19 31.76
N HIS A 14 -8.98 -32.43 31.07
CA HIS A 14 -9.34 -31.77 29.82
C HIS A 14 -10.59 -30.91 30.00
N LYS A 15 -10.63 -29.79 29.28
CA LYS A 15 -11.77 -28.88 29.19
C LYS A 15 -12.28 -28.84 27.76
N ASN A 16 -13.60 -28.84 27.59
CA ASN A 16 -14.23 -28.67 26.29
C ASN A 16 -14.28 -27.19 25.89
N CYS A 17 -13.74 -26.84 24.72
CA CYS A 17 -13.94 -25.52 24.15
C CYS A 17 -15.37 -25.39 23.60
N ILE A 18 -16.17 -24.46 24.12
CA ILE A 18 -17.57 -24.28 23.68
C ILE A 18 -17.66 -23.91 22.17
N SER A 19 -16.63 -23.28 21.60
CA SER A 19 -16.64 -22.82 20.21
C SER A 19 -16.30 -23.94 19.23
N CYS A 20 -15.14 -24.60 19.37
CA CYS A 20 -14.71 -25.65 18.44
C CYS A 20 -15.08 -27.07 18.87
N LYS A 21 -15.65 -27.23 20.07
CA LYS A 21 -16.04 -28.51 20.68
C LYS A 21 -14.89 -29.50 20.93
N SER A 22 -13.65 -29.08 20.72
CA SER A 22 -12.46 -29.89 21.01
C SER A 22 -12.24 -30.01 22.52
N TRP A 23 -11.83 -31.21 22.94
CA TRP A 23 -11.34 -31.47 24.29
C TRP A 23 -9.83 -31.23 24.33
N LEU A 24 -9.40 -30.21 25.08
CA LEU A 24 -7.99 -29.82 25.18
C LEU A 24 -7.55 -29.91 26.64
N PRO A 25 -6.25 -30.15 26.91
CA PRO A 25 -5.73 -30.07 28.27
C PRO A 25 -6.15 -28.76 28.92
N ALA A 26 -6.74 -28.85 30.12
CA ALA A 26 -7.26 -27.72 30.88
C ALA A 26 -6.10 -26.94 31.54
N THR A 27 -5.25 -26.37 30.69
CA THR A 27 -4.03 -25.65 31.07
C THR A 27 -4.08 -24.22 30.52
N GLU A 28 -3.26 -23.34 31.10
CA GLU A 28 -3.10 -21.97 30.60
C GLU A 28 -2.44 -21.90 29.22
N GLU A 29 -1.92 -23.00 28.69
CA GLU A 29 -1.44 -23.08 27.31
C GLU A 29 -2.62 -23.01 26.33
N ASN A 30 -3.69 -23.78 26.60
CA ASN A 30 -4.84 -23.94 25.70
C ASN A 30 -5.99 -22.97 25.99
N PHE A 31 -6.13 -22.49 27.23
CA PHE A 31 -7.20 -21.61 27.65
C PHE A 31 -6.62 -20.36 28.36
N TYR A 32 -7.27 -19.20 28.19
CA TYR A 32 -6.90 -18.01 28.96
C TYR A 32 -7.39 -18.15 30.41
N SER A 33 -6.64 -17.64 31.37
CA SER A 33 -7.08 -17.58 32.77
C SER A 33 -8.15 -16.50 32.97
N VAL A 34 -9.21 -16.83 33.70
CA VAL A 34 -10.32 -15.92 34.05
C VAL A 34 -10.82 -16.18 35.47
N LYS A 35 -10.84 -15.14 36.29
CA LYS A 35 -11.26 -15.22 37.70
C LYS A 35 -12.75 -15.55 37.90
N LYS A 36 -13.59 -15.34 36.88
CA LYS A 36 -15.05 -15.50 36.95
C LYS A 36 -15.49 -16.97 36.88
N ASN A 37 -14.68 -17.85 36.28
CA ASN A 37 -15.06 -19.25 36.10
C ASN A 37 -14.52 -20.08 37.27
N LYS A 38 -15.31 -21.07 37.70
CA LYS A 38 -14.96 -21.96 38.83
C LYS A 38 -13.62 -22.67 38.66
N ASP A 39 -13.24 -23.01 37.42
CA ASP A 39 -11.97 -23.66 37.09
C ASP A 39 -10.85 -22.67 36.74
N GLY A 40 -11.11 -21.37 36.83
CA GLY A 40 -10.14 -20.34 36.48
C GLY A 40 -9.83 -20.24 34.98
N LEU A 41 -10.52 -20.97 34.09
CA LEU A 41 -10.19 -21.06 32.67
C LEU A 41 -11.33 -20.62 31.76
N HIS A 42 -10.99 -19.88 30.71
CA HIS A 42 -11.93 -19.33 29.74
C HIS A 42 -12.71 -20.43 29.00
N SER A 43 -13.97 -20.18 28.65
CA SER A 43 -14.86 -21.18 28.03
C SER A 43 -14.51 -21.53 26.58
N TYR A 44 -13.74 -20.67 25.91
CA TYR A 44 -13.16 -20.91 24.59
C TYR A 44 -11.65 -21.08 24.70
N CYS A 45 -11.08 -21.99 23.90
CA CYS A 45 -9.62 -22.11 23.77
C CYS A 45 -9.03 -20.83 23.15
N LYS A 46 -7.73 -20.62 23.37
CA LYS A 46 -7.02 -19.43 22.87
C LYS A 46 -7.20 -19.24 21.36
N ALA A 47 -7.08 -20.31 20.58
CA ALA A 47 -7.28 -20.26 19.13
C ALA A 47 -8.67 -19.73 18.74
N CYS A 48 -9.73 -20.19 19.43
CA CYS A 48 -11.09 -19.71 19.18
C CYS A 48 -11.30 -18.26 19.64
N VAL A 49 -10.69 -17.85 20.75
CA VAL A 49 -10.73 -16.45 21.20
C VAL A 49 -10.06 -15.53 20.17
N LEU A 50 -8.88 -15.91 19.67
CA LEU A 50 -8.16 -15.16 18.64
C LEU A 50 -8.96 -15.07 17.33
N LYS A 51 -9.57 -16.19 16.89
CA LYS A 51 -10.45 -16.21 15.72
C LYS A 51 -11.62 -15.25 15.88
N LYS A 52 -12.36 -15.31 17.00
CA LYS A 52 -13.48 -14.41 17.28
C LYS A 52 -13.05 -12.95 17.40
N ALA A 53 -11.88 -12.69 17.98
CA ALA A 53 -11.32 -11.33 18.05
C ALA A 53 -11.02 -10.77 16.65
N LYS A 54 -10.45 -11.59 15.75
CA LYS A 54 -10.22 -11.24 14.35
C LYS A 54 -11.54 -10.96 13.61
N GLU A 55 -12.52 -11.83 13.75
CA GLU A 55 -13.85 -11.65 13.14
C GLU A 55 -14.54 -10.38 13.64
N SER A 56 -14.50 -10.13 14.95
CA SER A 56 -15.04 -8.91 15.55
C SER A 56 -14.31 -7.64 15.09
N MET A 57 -12.99 -7.70 14.95
CA MET A 57 -12.19 -6.61 14.40
C MET A 57 -12.60 -6.30 12.95
N LEU A 58 -12.72 -7.33 12.10
CA LEU A 58 -13.13 -7.19 10.70
C LEU A 58 -14.54 -6.62 10.59
N LYS A 59 -15.50 -7.15 11.35
CA LYS A 59 -16.89 -6.68 11.35
C LYS A 59 -17.02 -5.22 11.81
N ASN A 60 -16.14 -4.77 12.69
CA ASN A 60 -16.14 -3.41 13.24
C ASN A 60 -15.07 -2.51 12.59
N TYR A 61 -14.44 -2.93 11.50
CA TYR A 61 -13.30 -2.22 10.91
C TYR A 61 -13.67 -0.78 10.52
N ASP A 62 -14.75 -0.61 9.77
CA ASP A 62 -15.20 0.71 9.30
C ASP A 62 -15.58 1.63 10.47
N LYS A 63 -16.35 1.11 11.44
CA LYS A 63 -16.70 1.85 12.67
C LYS A 63 -15.47 2.23 13.49
N GLN A 64 -14.44 1.38 13.55
CA GLN A 64 -13.18 1.73 14.21
C GLN A 64 -12.43 2.82 13.45
N LEU A 65 -12.43 2.77 12.12
CA LEU A 65 -11.81 3.77 11.26
C LEU A 65 -12.51 5.13 11.38
N GLU A 66 -13.83 5.17 11.42
CA GLU A 66 -14.64 6.38 11.65
C GLU A 66 -14.33 6.99 13.01
N ARG A 67 -14.43 6.22 14.10
CA ARG A 67 -14.07 6.70 15.45
C ARG A 67 -12.63 7.22 15.51
N MET A 68 -11.71 6.60 14.77
CA MET A 68 -10.32 7.06 14.71
C MET A 68 -10.20 8.39 13.96
N ARG A 69 -10.95 8.57 12.86
CA ARG A 69 -11.00 9.84 12.10
C ARG A 69 -11.58 10.95 12.98
N GLU A 70 -12.72 10.73 13.61
CA GLU A 70 -13.37 11.68 14.53
C GLU A 70 -12.42 12.07 15.66
N ARG A 71 -11.81 11.09 16.33
CA ARG A 71 -10.83 11.34 17.37
C ARG A 71 -9.64 12.15 16.86
N ASN A 72 -9.17 11.94 15.63
CA ASN A 72 -8.05 12.71 15.06
C ASN A 72 -8.44 14.15 14.68
N LEU A 73 -9.74 14.46 14.55
CA LEU A 73 -10.26 15.79 14.29
C LEU A 73 -10.48 16.60 15.58
N LEU A 74 -10.44 15.96 16.76
CA LEU A 74 -10.58 16.67 18.03
C LEU A 74 -9.48 17.75 18.20
N PRO A 75 -9.80 18.90 18.82
CA PRO A 75 -8.82 19.94 19.11
C PRO A 75 -7.60 19.42 19.89
N GLY A 76 -6.41 19.93 19.58
CA GLY A 76 -5.16 19.55 20.27
C GLY A 76 -4.55 18.22 19.80
N MET A 77 -5.28 17.40 19.04
CA MET A 77 -4.78 16.08 18.62
C MET A 77 -3.64 16.16 17.60
N LYS A 78 -3.67 17.18 16.74
CA LYS A 78 -2.58 17.43 15.78
C LYS A 78 -1.30 17.83 16.51
N GLU A 79 -1.42 18.67 17.53
CA GLU A 79 -0.33 19.13 18.39
C GLU A 79 0.22 17.98 19.23
N ALA A 80 -0.65 17.19 19.86
CA ALA A 80 -0.28 16.00 20.62
C ALA A 80 0.46 14.98 19.73
N LYS A 81 -0.01 14.76 18.51
CA LYS A 81 0.65 13.89 17.52
C LYS A 81 2.02 14.44 17.11
N LYS A 82 2.14 15.75 16.89
CA LYS A 82 3.44 16.41 16.62
C LYS A 82 4.41 16.23 17.78
N LYS A 83 3.96 16.47 19.02
CA LYS A 83 4.77 16.29 20.24
C LYS A 83 5.23 14.83 20.40
N TYR A 84 4.34 13.87 20.20
CA TYR A 84 4.69 12.45 20.23
C TYR A 84 5.70 12.08 19.14
N ASN A 85 5.49 12.53 17.89
CA ASN A 85 6.40 12.26 16.78
C ASN A 85 7.80 12.84 16.99
N SER A 86 7.91 14.00 17.66
CA SER A 86 9.17 14.63 18.02
C SER A 86 9.81 14.08 19.30
N SER A 87 9.11 13.23 20.07
CA SER A 87 9.58 12.72 21.35
C SER A 87 10.81 11.82 21.22
N LEU A 88 11.68 11.85 22.24
CA LEU A 88 12.86 10.97 22.31
C LEU A 88 12.48 9.49 22.25
N LYS A 89 11.36 9.10 22.88
CA LYS A 89 10.83 7.73 22.82
C LYS A 89 10.55 7.28 21.38
N LYS A 90 9.91 8.14 20.57
CA LYS A 90 9.62 7.83 19.16
C LYS A 90 10.90 7.74 18.34
N LYS A 91 11.84 8.66 18.54
CA LYS A 91 13.15 8.65 17.88
C LYS A 91 13.95 7.37 18.20
N LYS A 92 14.05 7.00 19.48
CA LYS A 92 14.72 5.76 19.92
C LYS A 92 14.07 4.51 19.31
N THR A 93 12.74 4.47 19.28
CA THR A 93 12.01 3.36 18.64
C THR A 93 12.29 3.29 17.14
N GLN A 94 12.37 4.44 16.47
CA GLN A 94 12.72 4.51 15.05
C GLN A 94 14.15 4.04 14.78
N GLN A 95 15.12 4.42 15.62
CA GLN A 95 16.51 3.96 15.52
C GLN A 95 16.61 2.43 15.66
N ILE A 96 16.03 1.86 16.72
CA ILE A 96 16.00 0.39 16.91
C ILE A 96 15.35 -0.31 15.72
N TRP A 97 14.27 0.26 15.18
CA TRP A 97 13.62 -0.30 14.00
C TRP A 97 14.53 -0.23 12.76
N GLN A 98 15.21 0.90 12.52
CA GLN A 98 16.14 1.06 11.39
C GLN A 98 17.32 0.09 11.49
N GLU A 99 17.87 -0.11 12.67
CA GLU A 99 18.96 -1.07 12.94
C GLU A 99 18.53 -2.51 12.65
N LYS A 100 17.36 -2.91 13.13
CA LYS A 100 16.80 -4.26 12.88
C LYS A 100 16.36 -4.47 11.42
N ASN A 101 16.12 -3.40 10.67
CA ASN A 101 15.57 -3.43 9.31
C ASN A 101 16.56 -2.88 8.25
N LYS A 102 17.88 -2.94 8.50
CA LYS A 102 18.92 -2.43 7.58
C LYS A 102 18.76 -2.93 6.13
N LEU A 103 18.51 -4.23 5.95
CA LEU A 103 18.30 -4.83 4.61
C LEU A 103 17.07 -4.24 3.92
N LYS A 104 15.96 -4.09 4.64
CA LYS A 104 14.73 -3.48 4.13
C LYS A 104 14.95 -2.03 3.70
N LEU A 105 15.71 -1.24 4.46
CA LEU A 105 16.08 0.12 4.09
C LEU A 105 17.00 0.18 2.87
N LYS A 106 17.93 -0.77 2.73
CA LYS A 106 18.73 -0.94 1.51
C LYS A 106 17.83 -1.21 0.31
N ASN A 107 16.88 -2.13 0.44
CA ASN A 107 15.93 -2.44 -0.64
C ASN A 107 15.09 -1.21 -1.03
N TYR A 108 14.63 -0.40 -0.09
CA TYR A 108 13.93 0.86 -0.42
C TYR A 108 14.79 1.85 -1.20
N ARG A 109 16.10 1.91 -0.95
CA ARG A 109 17.02 2.75 -1.75
C ARG A 109 17.17 2.19 -3.16
N LEU A 110 17.42 0.89 -3.30
CA LEU A 110 17.52 0.23 -4.60
C LEU A 110 16.23 0.42 -5.43
N GLN A 111 15.06 0.26 -4.81
CA GLN A 111 13.76 0.48 -5.45
C GLN A 111 13.54 1.95 -5.84
N ARG A 112 14.01 2.90 -5.02
CA ARG A 112 13.98 4.33 -5.38
C ARG A 112 14.90 4.61 -6.56
N ASP A 113 16.10 4.05 -6.57
CA ASP A 113 17.06 4.23 -7.66
C ASP A 113 16.55 3.60 -8.95
N ALA A 114 15.92 2.43 -8.86
CA ALA A 114 15.36 1.71 -10.01
C ALA A 114 14.10 2.36 -10.59
N HIS A 115 13.23 3.00 -9.78
CA HIS A 115 11.90 3.42 -10.25
C HIS A 115 11.59 4.92 -10.05
N LYS A 116 12.43 5.68 -9.34
CA LYS A 116 12.18 7.12 -9.08
C LYS A 116 13.27 8.04 -9.60
N LYS A 117 14.41 7.51 -10.02
CA LYS A 117 15.44 8.27 -10.75
C LYS A 117 15.16 8.12 -12.23
N HIS A 118 14.99 9.25 -12.91
CA HIS A 118 14.72 9.29 -14.35
C HIS A 118 15.96 9.78 -15.07
N ASN A 119 16.33 9.11 -16.17
CA ASN A 119 17.34 9.57 -17.12
C ASN A 119 16.66 10.33 -18.27
N ILE A 120 16.06 11.48 -17.94
CA ILE A 120 15.26 12.28 -18.87
C ILE A 120 15.67 13.75 -18.71
N THR A 121 16.20 14.34 -19.77
CA THR A 121 16.54 15.77 -19.81
C THR A 121 15.29 16.64 -19.85
N ASP A 122 15.41 17.91 -19.45
CA ASP A 122 14.27 18.84 -19.49
C ASP A 122 13.74 19.05 -20.91
N VAL A 123 14.61 19.00 -21.93
CA VAL A 123 14.22 19.07 -23.34
C VAL A 123 13.40 17.84 -23.76
N GLN A 124 13.84 16.63 -23.39
CA GLN A 124 13.07 15.41 -23.64
C GLN A 124 11.71 15.45 -22.92
N TRP A 125 11.71 15.95 -21.68
CA TRP A 125 10.48 16.04 -20.91
C TRP A 125 9.49 17.06 -21.49
N GLN A 126 9.96 18.21 -21.94
CA GLN A 126 9.11 19.19 -22.59
C GLN A 126 8.52 18.64 -23.89
N LYS A 127 9.32 17.99 -24.74
CA LYS A 127 8.84 17.30 -25.96
C LYS A 127 7.75 16.26 -25.65
N CYS A 128 7.89 15.53 -24.54
CA CYS A 128 6.90 14.57 -24.07
C CYS A 128 5.58 15.27 -23.70
N LYS A 129 5.64 16.31 -22.87
CA LYS A 129 4.45 17.10 -22.49
C LYS A 129 3.77 17.71 -23.72
N ASP A 130 4.55 18.23 -24.66
CA ASP A 130 4.04 18.83 -25.89
C ASP A 130 3.34 17.80 -26.78
N TYR A 131 3.92 16.59 -26.92
CA TYR A 131 3.27 15.49 -27.66
C TYR A 131 1.89 15.15 -27.07
N PHE A 132 1.76 15.16 -25.74
CA PHE A 132 0.48 14.95 -25.05
C PHE A 132 -0.33 16.25 -24.84
N ASN A 133 -0.02 17.34 -25.54
CA ASN A 133 -0.72 18.62 -25.49
C ASN A 133 -0.88 19.19 -24.06
N ASN A 134 0.15 19.01 -23.22
CA ASN A 134 0.15 19.35 -21.79
C ASN A 134 -1.07 18.79 -21.03
N LYS A 135 -1.52 17.59 -21.42
CA LYS A 135 -2.57 16.82 -20.75
C LYS A 135 -1.99 15.57 -20.09
N CYS A 136 -2.63 15.11 -19.03
CA CYS A 136 -2.35 13.79 -18.49
C CYS A 136 -2.71 12.73 -19.55
N SER A 137 -1.77 11.85 -19.85
CA SER A 137 -1.93 10.80 -20.87
C SER A 137 -3.08 9.84 -20.58
N TYR A 138 -3.47 9.71 -19.31
CA TYR A 138 -4.55 8.83 -18.88
C TYR A 138 -5.90 9.53 -18.79
N CYS A 139 -6.06 10.59 -17.98
CA CYS A 139 -7.37 11.23 -17.82
C CYS A 139 -7.66 12.35 -18.83
N GLY A 140 -6.67 12.79 -19.61
CA GLY A 140 -6.86 13.84 -20.63
C GLY A 140 -7.04 15.27 -20.09
N LEU A 141 -7.08 15.46 -18.77
CA LEU A 141 -7.13 16.79 -18.16
C LEU A 141 -5.81 17.54 -18.35
N LYS A 142 -5.90 18.85 -18.62
CA LYS A 142 -4.73 19.70 -18.82
C LYS A 142 -3.98 19.93 -17.50
N ILE A 143 -2.71 20.31 -17.59
CA ILE A 143 -1.87 20.62 -16.43
C ILE A 143 -2.47 21.70 -15.52
N GLU A 144 -3.12 22.72 -16.10
CA GLU A 144 -3.79 23.83 -15.40
C GLU A 144 -4.97 23.38 -14.53
N ASP A 145 -5.56 22.23 -14.86
CA ASP A 145 -6.70 21.64 -14.14
C ASP A 145 -6.25 20.77 -12.95
N HIS A 146 -4.96 20.41 -12.88
CA HIS A 146 -4.40 19.61 -11.77
C HIS A 146 -3.90 20.51 -10.64
N LYS A 147 -4.84 20.95 -9.80
CA LYS A 147 -4.54 21.74 -8.60
C LYS A 147 -4.45 20.85 -7.36
N ILE A 148 -3.44 21.10 -6.52
CA ILE A 148 -3.27 20.45 -5.21
C ILE A 148 -3.44 21.47 -4.09
N LEU A 149 -4.10 21.06 -2.99
CA LEU A 149 -4.21 21.87 -1.79
C LEU A 149 -2.90 21.83 -1.00
N PHE A 150 -2.20 22.95 -0.92
CA PHE A 150 -0.96 23.11 -0.16
C PHE A 150 -1.10 24.27 0.82
N LYS A 151 -0.98 23.99 2.12
CA LYS A 151 -1.11 24.98 3.21
C LYS A 151 -2.39 25.85 3.13
N GLY A 152 -3.49 25.27 2.64
CA GLY A 152 -4.78 25.97 2.53
C GLY A 152 -5.01 26.66 1.18
N THR A 153 -4.01 26.69 0.30
CA THR A 153 -4.11 27.31 -1.03
C THR A 153 -3.99 26.26 -2.13
N TYR A 154 -4.77 26.40 -3.20
CA TYR A 154 -4.62 25.56 -4.39
C TYR A 154 -3.41 26.04 -5.21
N ILE A 155 -2.45 25.15 -5.41
CA ILE A 155 -1.30 25.37 -6.28
C ILE A 155 -1.33 24.38 -7.45
N GLN A 156 -0.89 24.81 -8.63
CA GLN A 156 -0.71 23.91 -9.76
C GLN A 156 0.51 23.02 -9.50
N SER A 157 0.39 21.72 -9.79
CA SER A 157 1.51 20.78 -9.76
C SER A 157 1.83 20.28 -11.16
N ASP A 158 3.12 20.11 -11.48
CA ASP A 158 3.54 19.49 -12.74
C ASP A 158 3.13 18.01 -12.81
N PHE A 159 3.16 17.44 -14.01
CA PHE A 159 2.96 16.00 -14.22
C PHE A 159 4.10 15.18 -13.62
N HIS A 160 3.76 13.98 -13.18
CA HIS A 160 4.76 12.96 -12.89
C HIS A 160 5.28 12.36 -14.21
N LYS A 161 6.60 12.11 -14.22
CA LYS A 161 7.27 11.22 -15.17
C LYS A 161 6.86 9.80 -14.83
N GLU A 162 5.95 9.23 -15.62
CA GLU A 162 5.30 7.95 -15.32
C GLU A 162 5.92 6.84 -16.15
N HIS A 163 6.42 5.78 -15.48
CA HIS A 163 6.96 4.59 -16.13
C HIS A 163 5.83 3.66 -16.59
N VAL A 164 5.53 3.64 -17.88
CA VAL A 164 4.42 2.85 -18.42
C VAL A 164 4.60 1.36 -18.07
N ASP A 165 5.77 0.81 -18.32
CA ASP A 165 6.22 -0.43 -17.71
C ASP A 165 7.00 -0.12 -16.42
N HIS A 166 6.49 -0.57 -15.28
CA HIS A 166 7.13 -0.37 -13.98
C HIS A 166 8.56 -0.94 -13.90
N LYS A 167 8.84 -2.00 -14.67
CA LYS A 167 10.16 -2.64 -14.76
C LYS A 167 10.96 -2.20 -15.99
N GLY A 168 10.41 -1.28 -16.78
CA GLY A 168 11.02 -0.79 -18.00
C GLY A 168 12.15 0.20 -17.78
N ALA A 169 12.60 0.84 -18.85
CA ALA A 169 13.66 1.83 -18.82
C ALA A 169 13.29 3.06 -17.98
N ASN A 170 14.31 3.74 -17.44
CA ASN A 170 14.17 5.00 -16.69
C ASN A 170 14.30 6.25 -17.58
N ASP A 171 14.42 6.07 -18.88
CA ASP A 171 14.54 7.14 -19.87
C ASP A 171 13.20 7.48 -20.52
N ILE A 172 13.24 8.35 -21.54
CA ILE A 172 12.03 8.86 -22.18
C ILE A 172 11.23 7.78 -22.93
N SER A 173 11.87 6.66 -23.31
CA SER A 173 11.24 5.58 -24.09
C SER A 173 10.13 4.82 -23.34
N ASN A 174 10.09 4.95 -22.01
CA ASN A 174 9.12 4.32 -21.13
C ASN A 174 8.34 5.36 -20.31
N CYS A 175 8.44 6.65 -20.65
CA CYS A 175 7.92 7.72 -19.84
C CYS A 175 6.79 8.50 -20.53
N ILE A 176 5.71 8.77 -19.80
CA ILE A 176 4.61 9.63 -20.23
C ILE A 176 4.18 10.60 -19.12
N PRO A 177 3.53 11.74 -19.43
CA PRO A 177 2.97 12.63 -18.42
C PRO A 177 1.71 12.05 -17.78
N ALA A 178 1.74 11.88 -16.46
CA ALA A 178 0.57 11.51 -15.67
C ALA A 178 0.33 12.46 -14.50
N CYS A 179 -0.93 12.79 -14.22
CA CYS A 179 -1.26 13.54 -13.01
C CYS A 179 -1.05 12.68 -11.75
N LYS A 180 -0.97 13.33 -10.59
CA LYS A 180 -0.81 12.65 -9.29
C LYS A 180 -1.83 11.54 -9.06
N SER A 181 -3.10 11.78 -9.41
CA SER A 181 -4.16 10.79 -9.21
C SER A 181 -3.99 9.56 -10.11
N CYS A 182 -3.68 9.75 -11.39
CA CYS A 182 -3.48 8.63 -12.33
C CYS A 182 -2.20 7.87 -12.02
N ASN A 183 -1.07 8.56 -11.80
CA ASN A 183 0.19 7.94 -11.41
C ASN A 183 0.05 7.12 -10.12
N SER A 184 -0.63 7.67 -9.10
CA SER A 184 -0.87 6.94 -7.86
C SER A 184 -1.83 5.76 -8.02
N SER A 185 -2.79 5.85 -8.95
CA SER A 185 -3.74 4.76 -9.23
C SER A 185 -3.07 3.63 -10.01
N LYS A 186 -2.19 3.96 -10.97
CA LYS A 186 -1.43 2.97 -11.73
C LYS A 186 -0.36 2.28 -10.91
N HIS A 187 0.37 3.02 -10.09
CA HIS A 187 1.41 2.49 -9.20
C HIS A 187 2.38 1.52 -9.93
N ASP A 188 2.27 0.22 -9.70
CA ASP A 188 3.06 -0.86 -10.29
C ASP A 188 2.22 -1.84 -11.13
N PHE A 189 0.93 -1.56 -11.33
CA PHE A 189 0.07 -2.37 -12.19
C PHE A 189 0.58 -2.35 -13.63
N ALA A 190 0.48 -3.49 -14.31
CA ALA A 190 0.78 -3.59 -15.73
C ALA A 190 -0.15 -2.65 -16.51
N PHE A 191 0.41 -1.95 -17.50
CA PHE A 191 -0.29 -0.88 -18.21
C PHE A 191 -1.65 -1.32 -18.78
N GLU A 192 -1.69 -2.45 -19.48
CA GLU A 192 -2.92 -2.97 -20.12
C GLU A 192 -3.94 -3.52 -19.09
N GLU A 193 -3.47 -4.01 -17.94
CA GLU A 193 -4.33 -4.48 -16.84
C GLU A 193 -4.96 -3.30 -16.08
N TRP A 194 -4.28 -2.17 -16.03
CA TRP A 194 -4.77 -0.98 -15.34
C TRP A 194 -5.55 -0.02 -16.23
N TYR A 195 -5.13 0.17 -17.49
CA TYR A 195 -5.73 1.11 -18.44
C TYR A 195 -6.53 0.38 -19.53
N ASN A 196 -7.62 -0.25 -19.10
CA ASN A 196 -8.62 -0.89 -19.97
C ASN A 196 -10.02 -0.32 -19.72
N SER A 197 -11.03 -0.87 -20.38
CA SER A 197 -12.44 -0.48 -20.32
C SER A 197 -13.05 -0.39 -18.93
N SER A 198 -12.48 -1.05 -17.91
CA SER A 198 -12.93 -0.96 -16.51
C SER A 198 -12.42 0.28 -15.79
N ASN A 199 -11.41 0.96 -16.34
CA ASN A 199 -10.86 2.18 -15.77
C ASN A 199 -11.75 3.39 -16.14
N LYS A 200 -12.18 4.16 -15.13
CA LYS A 200 -13.01 5.36 -15.32
C LYS A 200 -12.40 6.42 -16.25
N ASN A 201 -11.08 6.43 -16.42
CA ASN A 201 -10.36 7.36 -17.27
C ASN A 201 -10.01 6.75 -18.64
N PHE A 202 -10.48 5.54 -18.96
CA PHE A 202 -10.12 4.87 -20.21
C PHE A 202 -10.58 5.65 -21.44
N SER A 203 -9.76 5.59 -22.48
CA SER A 203 -10.06 6.09 -23.82
C SER A 203 -9.18 5.35 -24.80
N SER A 204 -9.81 4.77 -25.84
CA SER A 204 -9.12 4.10 -26.94
C SER A 204 -8.17 5.04 -27.68
N GLU A 205 -8.58 6.28 -27.92
CA GLU A 205 -7.75 7.33 -28.53
C GLU A 205 -6.48 7.58 -27.70
N ARG A 206 -6.61 7.73 -26.38
CA ARG A 206 -5.45 7.93 -25.50
C ARG A 206 -4.57 6.69 -25.39
N LEU A 207 -5.16 5.50 -25.35
CA LEU A 207 -4.43 4.23 -25.38
C LEU A 207 -3.56 4.14 -26.64
N LEU A 208 -4.13 4.44 -27.81
CA LEU A 208 -3.42 4.44 -29.08
C LEU A 208 -2.29 5.47 -29.07
N LYS A 209 -2.56 6.70 -28.63
CA LYS A 209 -1.55 7.76 -28.52
C LYS A 209 -0.38 7.41 -27.60
N ILE A 210 -0.64 6.72 -26.48
CA ILE A 210 0.42 6.21 -25.60
C ILE A 210 1.25 5.14 -26.33
N LYS A 211 0.61 4.19 -27.02
CA LYS A 211 1.31 3.13 -27.77
C LYS A 211 2.18 3.70 -28.88
N GLU A 212 1.66 4.67 -29.63
CA GLU A 212 2.40 5.40 -30.66
C GLU A 212 3.64 6.08 -30.06
N TRP A 213 3.49 6.82 -28.96
CA TRP A 213 4.63 7.45 -28.28
C TRP A 213 5.72 6.45 -27.92
N LEU A 214 5.36 5.33 -27.29
CA LEU A 214 6.32 4.31 -26.84
C LEU A 214 6.98 3.58 -28.02
N ASN A 215 6.26 3.36 -29.12
CA ASN A 215 6.78 2.65 -30.28
C ASN A 215 7.83 3.45 -31.05
N ARG A 216 7.81 4.79 -31.00
CA ARG A 216 8.85 5.65 -31.61
C ARG A 216 10.27 5.30 -31.15
N PHE A 217 10.42 4.76 -29.96
CA PHE A 217 11.71 4.39 -29.37
C PHE A 217 12.06 2.89 -29.53
N LYS A 218 11.17 2.09 -30.13
CA LYS A 218 11.47 0.69 -30.46
C LYS A 218 12.21 0.59 -31.79
N GLU A 219 11.82 1.40 -32.78
CA GLU A 219 12.45 1.47 -34.09
C GLU A 219 13.90 1.97 -33.98
N GLU A 220 14.16 2.98 -33.15
CA GLU A 220 15.52 3.50 -32.89
C GLU A 220 16.48 2.46 -32.27
N ARG A 221 15.97 1.49 -31.49
CA ARG A 221 16.80 0.44 -30.88
C ARG A 221 17.21 -0.63 -31.87
N GLN A 222 16.33 -1.03 -32.79
CA GLN A 222 16.65 -2.02 -33.83
C GLN A 222 17.75 -1.51 -34.77
N ASP A 223 17.74 -0.21 -35.09
CA ASP A 223 18.77 0.44 -35.90
C ASP A 223 20.15 0.52 -35.21
N SER A 224 20.18 0.63 -33.88
CA SER A 224 21.42 0.70 -33.10
C SER A 224 22.08 -0.67 -32.87
N GLU A 225 21.27 -1.73 -32.71
CA GLU A 225 21.76 -3.11 -32.57
C GLU A 225 22.29 -3.66 -33.89
N TRP A 226 21.78 -3.19 -35.04
CA TRP A 226 22.32 -3.56 -36.36
C TRP A 226 23.68 -2.90 -36.63
N ARG A 227 23.84 -1.61 -36.30
CA ARG A 227 25.10 -0.85 -36.51
C ARG A 227 26.29 -1.32 -35.67
N THR A 228 26.06 -2.09 -34.61
CA THR A 228 27.13 -2.63 -33.73
C THR A 228 27.51 -4.07 -34.06
N LYS A 229 26.84 -4.70 -35.04
CA LYS A 229 27.15 -6.06 -35.52
C LYS A 229 27.75 -6.12 -36.93
N GLY A 230 28.12 -4.97 -37.51
CA GLY A 230 28.93 -4.90 -38.73
C GLY A 230 30.35 -4.50 -38.41
#